data_AF-A0A972SP15-F1
#
_entry.id   AF-A0A972SP15-F1
#
_cell.length_a   1.000
_cell.length_b   1.000
_cell.length_c   1.000
_cell.angle_alpha   90.00
_cell.angle_beta   90.00
_cell.angle_gamma   90.00
#
_symmetry.space_group_name_H-M   'P 1'
#
loop_
_entity.id
_entity.type
_entity.pdbx_description
1 polymer ?
#
loop_
_entity_poly.entity_id
_entity_poly.type
_entity_poly.pdbx_seq_one_letter_code
_entity_poly.pdbx_strand_id
1 'polypeptide(L)'
;MKKKILAAALLGVLANTAHAQSSVTLYGLIDVGITYTNSQLTSHGGHSNVQETSGAVDGSRWGLRGAEDLGGGLKAIFTLENGFNVNNGTFGQGGREFGRQAFVGLSSTDYGTVTFGRQYSSMVDYVGPLALTGTE
;
A
#
# COMPACT_ATOMS: atom_id res chain seq x y z
N MET A 1 47.20 -6.29 22.32
CA MET A 1 46.54 -5.04 21.86
C MET A 1 46.35 -4.99 20.34
N LYS A 2 47.33 -5.39 19.52
CA LYS A 2 47.26 -5.36 18.04
C LYS A 2 46.07 -6.11 17.41
N LYS A 3 45.66 -7.27 17.96
CA LYS A 3 44.53 -8.06 17.45
C LYS A 3 43.15 -7.39 17.66
N LYS A 4 42.99 -6.62 18.74
CA LYS A 4 41.75 -5.90 19.04
C LYS A 4 41.56 -4.68 18.12
N ILE A 5 42.67 -4.01 17.80
CA ILE A 5 42.70 -2.90 16.83
C ILE A 5 42.34 -3.40 15.43
N LEU A 6 42.84 -4.58 15.04
CA LEU A 6 42.53 -5.18 13.74
C LEU A 6 41.06 -5.60 13.62
N ALA A 7 40.47 -6.15 14.68
CA ALA A 7 39.04 -6.48 14.72
C ALA A 7 38.14 -5.24 14.67
N ALA A 8 38.50 -4.16 15.37
CA ALA A 8 37.79 -2.89 15.32
C ALA A 8 37.90 -2.21 13.94
N ALA A 9 39.06 -2.31 13.28
CA ALA A 9 39.25 -1.83 11.92
C ALA A 9 38.44 -2.64 10.89
N LEU A 10 38.36 -3.96 11.04
CA LEU A 10 37.52 -4.83 10.20
C LEU A 10 36.03 -4.51 10.35
N LEU A 11 35.56 -4.26 11.57
CA LEU A 11 34.17 -3.83 11.83
C LEU A 11 33.87 -2.43 11.27
N GLY A 12 34.85 -1.52 11.31
CA GLY A 12 34.72 -0.19 10.71
C GLY A 12 34.68 -0.19 9.18
N VAL A 13 35.35 -1.14 8.51
CA VAL A 13 35.30 -1.31 7.05
C VAL A 13 33.98 -1.95 6.59
N LEU A 14 33.34 -2.77 7.42
CA LEU A 14 31.98 -3.28 7.20
C LEU A 14 30.90 -2.22 7.43
N ALA A 15 31.23 -1.12 8.10
CA ALA A 15 30.35 0.03 8.31
C ALA A 15 30.43 1.06 7.17
N ASN A 16 31.03 0.70 6.02
CA ASN A 16 30.97 1.52 4.82
C ASN A 16 29.52 1.63 4.36
N THR A 17 28.92 2.75 4.77
CA THR A 17 27.84 3.47 4.10
C THR A 17 27.10 2.60 3.09
N ALA A 18 26.11 1.85 3.58
CA ALA A 18 24.96 1.55 2.76
C ALA A 18 24.41 2.91 2.33
N HIS A 19 24.85 3.41 1.18
CA HIS A 19 24.15 4.42 0.42
C HIS A 19 22.90 3.73 -0.13
N ALA A 20 22.05 3.26 0.78
CA ALA A 20 20.69 2.91 0.44
C ALA A 20 20.07 4.21 -0.01
N GLN A 21 20.00 4.41 -1.33
CA GLN A 21 19.11 5.37 -1.91
C GLN A 21 17.69 4.82 -1.68
N SER A 22 17.26 4.83 -0.42
CA SER A 22 15.94 4.40 0.01
C SER A 22 14.96 5.32 -0.69
N SER A 23 14.32 4.83 -1.74
CA SER A 23 13.32 5.60 -2.47
C SER A 23 11.98 5.37 -1.80
N VAL A 24 11.46 6.43 -1.19
CA VAL A 24 10.04 6.49 -0.84
C VAL A 24 9.31 6.94 -2.09
N THR A 25 8.36 6.13 -2.54
CA THR A 25 7.48 6.43 -3.66
C THR A 25 6.12 6.84 -3.10
N LEU A 26 5.72 8.08 -3.38
CA LEU A 26 4.33 8.49 -3.30
C LEU A 26 3.62 8.02 -4.56
N TYR A 27 2.51 7.31 -4.38
CA TYR A 27 1.66 6.83 -5.45
C TYR A 27 0.19 7.03 -5.09
N GLY A 28 -0.69 6.88 -6.08
CA GLY A 28 -2.12 6.97 -5.85
C GLY A 28 -2.92 6.76 -7.12
N LEU A 29 -4.23 6.65 -6.93
CA LEU A 29 -5.25 6.55 -7.96
C LEU A 29 -6.45 7.38 -7.53
N ILE A 30 -7.01 8.15 -8.45
CA ILE A 30 -8.26 8.87 -8.26
C ILE A 30 -9.25 8.32 -9.28
N ASP A 31 -10.32 7.72 -8.79
CA ASP A 31 -11.46 7.28 -9.59
C ASP A 31 -12.69 8.07 -9.16
N VAL A 32 -13.26 8.77 -10.14
CA VAL A 32 -14.45 9.61 -10.01
C VAL A 32 -15.29 9.44 -11.26
N GLY A 33 -16.60 9.31 -11.06
CA GLY A 33 -17.55 9.15 -12.16
C GLY A 33 -18.90 9.77 -11.85
N ILE A 34 -19.69 9.96 -12.90
CA ILE A 34 -21.12 10.27 -12.77
C ILE A 34 -21.89 8.96 -12.94
N THR A 35 -22.63 8.56 -11.92
CA THR A 35 -23.45 7.35 -11.92
C THR A 35 -24.91 7.71 -12.06
N TYR A 36 -25.58 7.13 -13.06
CA TYR A 36 -27.03 7.10 -13.16
C TYR A 36 -27.53 5.75 -12.67
N THR A 37 -28.48 5.76 -11.73
CA THR A 37 -29.13 4.54 -11.22
C THR A 37 -30.63 4.69 -11.39
N ASN A 38 -31.27 3.70 -12.02
CA ASN A 38 -32.73 3.65 -12.11
C ASN A 38 -33.30 2.73 -11.02
N SER A 39 -34.50 3.02 -10.53
CA SER A 39 -35.19 2.23 -9.50
C SER A 39 -34.39 2.08 -8.20
N GLN A 40 -33.59 3.09 -7.85
CA GLN A 40 -32.88 3.15 -6.59
C GLN A 40 -33.90 3.23 -5.45
N LEU A 41 -33.81 2.32 -4.48
CA LEU A 41 -34.71 2.30 -3.34
C LEU A 41 -34.53 3.58 -2.52
N THR A 42 -35.61 4.34 -2.38
CA THR A 42 -35.68 5.48 -1.48
C THR A 42 -36.74 5.22 -0.40
N SER A 43 -36.82 6.10 0.59
CA SER A 43 -37.88 6.09 1.60
C SER A 43 -39.29 6.22 1.02
N HIS A 44 -39.44 6.60 -0.26
CA HIS A 44 -40.73 6.78 -0.93
C HIS A 44 -40.94 5.81 -2.11
N GLY A 45 -40.13 4.75 -2.24
CA GLY A 45 -40.16 3.81 -3.37
C GLY A 45 -39.00 3.98 -4.35
N GLY A 46 -39.01 3.23 -5.46
CA GLY A 46 -37.94 3.25 -6.46
C GLY A 46 -37.97 4.50 -7.35
N HIS A 47 -36.85 5.22 -7.45
CA HIS A 47 -36.72 6.41 -8.32
C HIS A 47 -35.37 6.42 -9.05
N SER A 48 -35.24 7.21 -10.11
CA SER A 48 -33.95 7.46 -10.77
C SER A 48 -33.08 8.41 -9.95
N ASN A 49 -31.76 8.24 -10.04
CA ASN A 49 -30.78 9.06 -9.35
C ASN A 49 -29.59 9.34 -10.28
N VAL A 50 -29.04 10.54 -10.20
CA VAL A 50 -27.77 10.92 -10.84
C VAL A 50 -26.88 11.48 -9.75
N GLN A 51 -25.71 10.88 -9.56
CA GLN A 51 -24.78 11.30 -8.53
C GLN A 51 -23.33 11.21 -9.00
N GLU A 52 -22.48 12.05 -8.42
CA GLU A 52 -21.04 11.82 -8.46
C GLU A 52 -20.70 10.66 -7.53
N THR A 53 -19.94 9.69 -8.03
CA THR A 53 -19.47 8.52 -7.29
C THR A 53 -17.96 8.54 -7.26
N SER A 54 -17.40 8.52 -6.05
CA SER A 54 -15.99 8.24 -5.83
C SER A 54 -15.77 6.73 -5.80
N GLY A 55 -14.76 6.28 -6.55
CA GLY A 55 -14.36 4.89 -6.65
C GLY A 55 -15.43 3.98 -7.25
N ALA A 56 -15.96 4.39 -8.41
CA ALA A 56 -17.00 3.64 -9.11
C ALA A 56 -16.51 2.29 -9.67
N VAL A 57 -15.22 2.20 -10.00
CA VAL A 57 -14.54 1.02 -10.53
C VAL A 57 -13.44 0.58 -9.56
N ASP A 58 -12.56 1.50 -9.17
CA ASP A 58 -11.44 1.30 -8.25
C ASP A 58 -11.54 2.24 -7.04
N GLY A 59 -11.14 1.78 -5.85
CA GLY A 59 -11.10 2.67 -4.68
C GLY A 59 -10.06 3.79 -4.84
N SER A 60 -10.50 5.05 -4.76
CA SER A 60 -9.60 6.22 -4.69
C SER A 60 -8.68 6.15 -3.46
N ARG A 61 -7.40 6.39 -3.69
CA ARG A 61 -6.33 6.14 -2.70
C ARG A 61 -5.07 6.92 -2.99
N TRP A 62 -4.28 7.12 -1.94
CA TRP A 62 -2.90 7.52 -2.04
C TRP A 62 -2.07 6.70 -1.06
N GLY A 63 -0.78 6.55 -1.32
CA GLY A 63 0.08 5.78 -0.45
C GLY A 63 1.55 6.09 -0.61
N LEU A 64 2.31 5.66 0.39
CA LEU A 64 3.76 5.67 0.42
C LEU A 64 4.24 4.23 0.47
N ARG A 65 5.10 3.86 -0.47
CA ARG A 65 5.84 2.60 -0.41
C ARG A 65 7.32 2.87 -0.49
N GLY A 66 8.11 2.05 0.17
CA GLY A 66 9.56 2.14 0.10
C GLY A 66 10.22 0.78 0.18
N ALA A 67 11.42 0.72 -0.36
CA ALA A 67 12.31 -0.41 -0.25
C ALA A 67 13.72 0.09 0.06
N GLU A 68 14.34 -0.51 1.06
CA GLU A 68 15.72 -0.28 1.47
C GLU A 68 16.52 -1.54 1.24
N ASP A 69 17.58 -1.44 0.44
CA ASP A 69 18.50 -2.54 0.19
C ASP A 69 19.38 -2.78 1.41
N LEU A 70 19.28 -3.96 2.01
CA LEU A 70 20.07 -4.38 3.16
C LEU A 70 21.33 -5.17 2.73
N GLY A 71 21.52 -5.36 1.43
CA GLY A 71 22.59 -6.13 0.83
C GLY A 71 22.27 -7.63 0.72
N GLY A 72 23.08 -8.34 -0.06
CA GLY A 72 22.98 -9.80 -0.19
C GLY A 72 21.63 -10.31 -0.75
N GLY A 73 20.92 -9.48 -1.52
CA GLY A 73 19.59 -9.82 -2.07
C GLY A 73 18.44 -9.66 -1.08
N LEU A 74 18.69 -9.11 0.13
CA LEU A 74 17.68 -8.83 1.15
C LEU A 74 17.29 -7.35 1.14
N LYS A 75 15.99 -7.07 1.28
CA LYS A 75 15.44 -5.72 1.36
C LYS A 75 14.46 -5.57 2.51
N ALA A 76 14.49 -4.43 3.19
CA ALA A 76 13.38 -3.99 4.03
C ALA A 76 12.35 -3.27 3.16
N ILE A 77 11.06 -3.53 3.37
CA ILE A 77 9.96 -2.91 2.63
C ILE A 77 8.92 -2.34 3.58
N PHE A 78 8.19 -1.32 3.14
CA PHE A 78 7.01 -0.84 3.83
C PHE A 78 5.95 -0.34 2.84
N THR A 79 4.70 -0.32 3.27
CA THR A 79 3.59 0.34 2.56
C THR A 79 2.62 0.93 3.56
N LEU A 80 2.23 2.18 3.30
CA LEU A 80 1.18 2.92 3.99
C LEU A 80 0.21 3.42 2.91
N GLU A 81 -1.04 2.97 2.93
CA GLU A 81 -2.05 3.29 1.92
C GLU A 81 -3.35 3.76 2.57
N ASN A 82 -3.78 4.96 2.17
CA ASN A 82 -5.04 5.58 2.52
C ASN A 82 -6.08 5.35 1.44
N GLY A 83 -7.32 5.03 1.84
CA GLY A 83 -8.47 5.15 0.97
C GLY A 83 -9.27 6.39 1.36
N PHE A 84 -9.74 7.17 0.40
CA PHE A 84 -10.53 8.37 0.67
C PHE A 84 -11.68 8.54 -0.33
N ASN A 85 -12.72 9.23 0.11
CA ASN A 85 -13.80 9.68 -0.77
C ASN A 85 -13.40 11.00 -1.44
N VAL A 86 -13.41 11.03 -2.77
CA VAL A 86 -12.98 12.22 -3.55
C VAL A 86 -13.91 13.42 -3.34
N ASN A 87 -15.20 13.18 -3.14
CA ASN A 87 -16.22 14.23 -3.05
C ASN A 87 -16.06 15.09 -1.78
N ASN A 88 -15.60 14.50 -0.67
CA ASN A 88 -15.55 15.18 0.63
C ASN A 88 -14.27 14.94 1.45
N GLY A 89 -13.30 14.18 0.92
CA GLY A 89 -12.02 13.90 1.57
C GLY A 89 -12.10 12.97 2.78
N THR A 90 -13.28 12.41 3.10
CA THR A 90 -13.42 11.51 4.26
C THR A 90 -12.62 10.24 4.04
N PHE A 91 -11.92 9.80 5.10
CA PHE A 91 -11.15 8.56 5.03
C PHE A 91 -12.06 7.34 5.05
N GLY A 92 -11.71 6.37 4.20
CA GLY A 92 -12.30 5.05 4.15
C GLY A 92 -11.93 4.20 5.36
N GLN A 93 -12.30 2.90 5.27
CA GLN A 93 -11.93 1.86 6.24
C GLN A 93 -12.14 2.27 7.72
N GLY A 94 -13.26 2.94 7.98
CA GLY A 94 -13.66 3.39 9.31
C GLY A 94 -12.95 4.66 9.79
N GLY A 95 -12.56 5.56 8.88
CA GLY A 95 -11.94 6.84 9.22
C GLY A 95 -10.44 6.75 9.50
N ARG A 96 -9.77 5.66 9.08
CA ARG A 96 -8.34 5.46 9.32
C ARG A 96 -7.52 6.05 8.18
N GLU A 97 -6.48 6.82 8.54
CA GLU A 97 -5.52 7.34 7.54
C GLU A 97 -4.92 6.20 6.72
N PHE A 98 -4.21 5.24 7.31
CA PHE A 98 -3.67 4.09 6.55
C PHE A 98 -4.57 2.86 6.67
N GLY A 99 -5.81 3.07 6.26
CA GLY A 99 -6.90 2.10 6.38
C GLY A 99 -6.85 0.95 5.37
N ARG A 100 -6.20 1.10 4.22
CA ARG A 100 -6.09 0.05 3.22
C ARG A 100 -4.94 -0.90 3.54
N GLN A 101 -3.73 -0.36 3.59
CA GLN A 101 -2.52 -1.11 3.96
C GLN A 101 -1.65 -0.29 4.91
N ALA A 102 -1.05 -0.97 5.89
CA ALA A 102 -0.06 -0.41 6.80
C ALA A 102 0.83 -1.54 7.33
N PHE A 103 1.93 -1.82 6.63
CA PHE A 103 2.81 -2.93 6.98
C PHE A 103 4.28 -2.59 6.72
N VAL A 104 5.13 -3.38 7.38
CA VAL A 104 6.57 -3.49 7.11
C VAL A 104 6.91 -4.93 6.77
N GLY A 105 8.06 -5.19 6.15
CA GLY A 105 8.48 -6.54 5.85
C GLY A 105 9.93 -6.67 5.41
N LEU A 106 10.33 -7.92 5.22
CA LEU A 106 11.61 -8.32 4.65
C LEU A 106 11.35 -9.13 3.38
N SER A 107 12.03 -8.78 2.30
CA SER A 107 11.94 -9.45 1.01
C SER A 107 13.33 -9.95 0.60
N SER A 108 13.42 -11.23 0.25
CA SER A 108 14.65 -11.88 -0.22
C SER A 108 14.42 -12.48 -1.59
N THR A 109 15.44 -12.42 -2.44
CA THR A 109 15.46 -13.10 -3.75
C THR A 109 15.32 -14.62 -3.65
N ASP A 110 15.78 -15.21 -2.54
CA ASP A 110 15.92 -16.67 -2.40
C ASP A 110 14.77 -17.28 -1.59
N TYR A 111 14.20 -16.51 -0.66
CA TYR A 111 13.22 -17.01 0.32
C TYR A 111 11.84 -16.35 0.21
N GLY A 112 11.68 -15.37 -0.70
CA GLY A 112 10.43 -14.62 -0.84
C GLY A 112 10.28 -13.52 0.21
N THR A 113 9.03 -13.18 0.55
CA THR A 113 8.70 -11.99 1.35
C THR A 113 7.88 -12.36 2.58
N VAL A 114 8.24 -11.80 3.73
CA VAL A 114 7.46 -11.85 4.96
C VAL A 114 7.11 -10.43 5.40
N THR A 115 5.84 -10.19 5.69
CA THR A 115 5.32 -8.87 6.10
C THR A 115 4.54 -8.99 7.41
N PHE A 116 4.50 -7.89 8.15
CA PHE A 116 3.75 -7.76 9.39
C PHE A 116 3.03 -6.41 9.44
N GLY A 117 1.75 -6.46 9.77
CA GLY A 117 0.89 -5.29 9.92
C GLY A 117 -0.48 -5.51 9.32
N ARG A 118 -1.09 -4.42 8.86
CA ARG A 118 -2.35 -4.42 8.13
C ARG A 118 -2.06 -4.61 6.65
N GLN A 119 -2.52 -5.73 6.12
CA GLN A 119 -2.34 -6.10 4.73
C GLN A 119 -3.56 -6.91 4.28
N TYR A 120 -3.68 -7.08 2.97
CA TYR A 120 -4.73 -7.89 2.41
C TYR A 120 -4.51 -9.37 2.69
N SER A 121 -5.61 -10.11 2.66
CA SER A 121 -5.56 -11.57 2.69
C SER A 121 -5.20 -12.10 1.30
N SER A 122 -4.67 -13.32 1.23
CA SER A 122 -4.36 -13.99 -0.04
C SER A 122 -5.55 -14.09 -1.00
N MET A 123 -6.79 -14.12 -0.50
CA MET A 123 -7.99 -14.10 -1.34
C MET A 123 -8.10 -12.81 -2.15
N VAL A 124 -7.78 -11.68 -1.53
CA VAL A 124 -7.82 -10.37 -2.16
C VAL A 124 -6.71 -10.33 -3.22
N ASP A 125 -5.45 -10.53 -2.81
CA ASP A 125 -4.28 -10.44 -3.70
C ASP A 125 -4.31 -11.38 -4.93
N TYR A 126 -4.82 -12.62 -4.79
CA TYR A 126 -4.75 -13.63 -5.85
C TYR A 126 -6.08 -13.91 -6.56
N VAL A 127 -7.21 -13.67 -5.91
CA VAL A 127 -8.54 -13.97 -6.49
C VAL A 127 -9.26 -12.69 -6.88
N GLY A 128 -9.06 -11.59 -6.15
CA GLY A 128 -9.64 -10.27 -6.46
C GLY A 128 -9.43 -9.83 -7.91
N PRO A 129 -8.20 -9.90 -8.46
CA PRO A 129 -7.93 -9.54 -9.86
C PRO A 129 -8.67 -10.38 -10.91
N LEU A 130 -9.21 -11.55 -10.53
CA LEU A 130 -9.98 -12.42 -11.42
C LEU A 130 -11.48 -12.10 -11.41
N ALA A 131 -11.94 -11.24 -10.49
CA ALA A 131 -13.34 -10.81 -10.41
C ALA A 131 -13.72 -9.91 -11.60
N LEU A 132 -15.02 -9.79 -11.87
CA LEU A 132 -15.57 -9.13 -13.06
C LEU A 132 -15.09 -7.68 -13.26
N THR A 133 -14.74 -6.97 -12.20
CA THR A 133 -14.18 -5.61 -12.26
C THR A 133 -12.66 -5.57 -12.22
N GLY A 134 -11.98 -6.67 -11.81
CA GLY A 134 -10.53 -6.75 -11.72
C GLY A 134 -9.88 -5.75 -10.76
N THR A 135 -10.68 -5.14 -9.87
CA THR A 135 -10.30 -3.95 -9.11
C THR A 135 -9.94 -4.26 -7.67
N GLU A 136 -8.89 -3.59 -7.19
CA GLU A 136 -8.59 -3.38 -5.77
C GLU A 136 -8.34 -1.91 -5.54
#